data_AF-A0A2E5XJ88-F1
#
_entry.id   AF-A0A2E5XJ88-F1
#
_cell.length_a   1.000
_cell.length_b   1.000
_cell.length_c   1.000
_cell.angle_alpha   90.00
_cell.angle_beta   90.00
_cell.angle_gamma   90.00
#
_symmetry.space_group_name_H-M   'P 1'
#
loop_
_entity.id
_entity.type
_entity.pdbx_description
1 polymer ?
#
loop_
_entity_poly.entity_id
_entity_poly.type
_entity_poly.pdbx_seq_one_letter_code
_entity_poly.pdbx_strand_id
1 'polypeptide(L)'
;MPALALFLLSQLALAQDSADPDANSTGQDPEKTYNDSVGNKGFWQGTLPGGSYLVALSRITSISKHSYLLEGNVIVTEVTIDTVGDTTMRVYQITPAAQYGTLATGRKIVERGQDLLDRAGQRTGADITNMVQKQYPSTTHAKTIEFRVQDLGTLEALHRSATSAWSSGKGRKFVANE
;
A
#
# COMPACT_ATOMS: atom_id res chain seq x y z
N MET A 1 46.38 -49.49 -32.08
CA MET A 1 46.98 -48.50 -31.15
C MET A 1 47.90 -47.59 -31.95
N PRO A 2 48.07 -46.30 -31.59
CA PRO A 2 47.16 -45.15 -31.62
C PRO A 2 47.23 -44.46 -33.03
N ALA A 3 46.55 -43.38 -33.43
CA ALA A 3 46.37 -42.11 -32.77
C ALA A 3 45.17 -41.31 -33.31
N LEU A 4 44.53 -40.70 -32.33
CA LEU A 4 43.54 -39.65 -32.31
C LEU A 4 44.04 -38.38 -33.03
N ALA A 5 43.23 -37.77 -33.88
CA ALA A 5 43.32 -36.34 -34.19
C ALA A 5 41.93 -35.80 -34.56
N LEU A 6 41.34 -35.13 -33.58
CA LEU A 6 40.05 -34.46 -33.59
C LEU A 6 40.26 -33.03 -34.12
N PHE A 7 39.55 -32.62 -35.18
CA PHE A 7 39.45 -31.20 -35.55
C PHE A 7 38.02 -30.93 -36.05
N LEU A 8 37.16 -30.48 -35.12
CA LEU A 8 35.86 -29.89 -35.43
C LEU A 8 36.04 -28.38 -35.57
N LEU A 9 35.76 -27.86 -36.76
CA LEU A 9 35.60 -26.45 -37.04
C LEU A 9 34.29 -25.96 -36.40
N SER A 10 34.38 -25.07 -35.41
CA SER A 10 33.23 -24.30 -34.92
C SER A 10 33.27 -22.90 -35.51
N GLN A 11 32.25 -22.52 -36.27
CA GLN A 11 31.99 -21.14 -36.69
C GLN A 11 30.64 -20.66 -36.13
N LEU A 12 30.61 -19.37 -35.79
CA LEU A 12 29.47 -18.51 -35.36
C LEU A 12 28.90 -18.81 -33.95
N ALA A 13 28.59 -17.83 -33.09
CA ALA A 13 28.36 -16.39 -33.26
C ALA A 13 28.82 -15.61 -32.01
N LEU A 14 29.39 -14.42 -32.21
CA LEU A 14 29.50 -13.40 -31.17
C LEU A 14 28.11 -12.81 -30.97
N ALA A 15 27.41 -13.21 -29.90
CA ALA A 15 26.30 -12.42 -29.39
C ALA A 15 26.90 -11.18 -28.73
N GLN A 16 26.90 -10.06 -29.45
CA GLN A 16 26.94 -8.74 -28.85
C GLN A 16 25.61 -8.57 -28.10
N ASP A 17 25.56 -8.98 -26.84
CA ASP A 17 24.51 -8.53 -25.95
C ASP A 17 24.91 -7.12 -25.51
N SER A 18 24.35 -6.16 -26.25
CA SER A 18 24.33 -4.74 -25.92
C SER A 18 24.06 -4.58 -24.43
N ALA A 19 25.02 -3.96 -23.73
CA ALA A 19 24.81 -3.44 -22.40
C ALA A 19 23.55 -2.55 -22.41
N ASP A 20 22.48 -3.08 -21.85
CA ASP A 20 21.28 -2.34 -21.50
C ASP A 20 21.57 -1.62 -20.18
N PRO A 21 21.67 -0.27 -20.16
CA PRO A 21 21.91 0.46 -18.94
C PRO A 21 20.60 0.78 -18.20
N ASP A 22 19.53 -0.01 -18.31
CA ASP A 22 18.27 0.26 -17.60
C ASP A 22 18.09 -0.58 -16.32
N ALA A 23 19.17 -0.72 -15.55
CA ALA A 23 19.15 -1.28 -14.19
C ALA A 23 19.43 -0.21 -13.10
N ASN A 24 18.63 0.86 -13.06
CA ASN A 24 18.27 1.57 -11.82
C ASN A 24 17.30 2.73 -12.10
N SER A 25 16.02 2.46 -12.27
CA SER A 25 15.01 3.50 -12.05
C SER A 25 14.73 3.62 -10.55
N THR A 26 15.72 4.04 -9.77
CA THR A 26 15.48 4.62 -8.44
C THR A 26 15.01 6.06 -8.65
N GLY A 27 13.87 6.22 -9.32
CA GLY A 27 13.12 7.47 -9.35
C GLY A 27 12.48 7.63 -7.97
N GLN A 28 13.24 8.12 -6.99
CA GLN A 28 12.64 8.77 -5.85
C GLN A 28 12.03 10.06 -6.37
N ASP A 29 10.74 10.00 -6.69
CA ASP A 29 9.89 11.17 -6.86
C ASP A 29 9.95 11.93 -5.52
N PRO A 30 10.50 13.16 -5.47
CA PRO A 30 10.73 13.88 -4.22
C PRO A 30 9.45 14.23 -3.45
N GLU A 31 8.28 13.92 -4.01
CA GLU A 31 6.96 14.15 -3.41
C GLU A 31 6.36 12.88 -2.77
N LYS A 32 6.97 11.70 -2.93
CA LYS A 32 6.38 10.45 -2.44
C LYS A 32 6.65 10.25 -0.94
N THR A 33 5.60 10.42 -0.14
CA THR A 33 5.55 10.22 1.32
C THR A 33 5.74 8.77 1.77
N TYR A 34 6.05 7.84 0.87
CA TYR A 34 6.29 6.43 1.18
C TYR A 34 7.18 5.75 0.12
N ASN A 35 7.82 4.66 0.54
CA ASN A 35 8.51 3.71 -0.32
C ASN A 35 7.84 2.33 -0.21
N ASP A 36 7.64 1.66 -1.35
CA ASP A 36 7.10 0.32 -1.41
C ASP A 36 7.94 -0.52 -2.38
N SER A 37 8.55 -1.59 -1.88
CA SER A 37 9.53 -2.41 -2.60
C SER A 37 9.33 -3.89 -2.34
N VAL A 38 10.01 -4.74 -3.11
CA VAL A 38 10.02 -6.19 -2.90
C VAL A 38 10.68 -6.50 -1.55
N GLY A 39 10.01 -7.32 -0.75
CA GLY A 39 10.46 -7.71 0.59
C GLY A 39 10.80 -9.19 0.69
N ASN A 40 11.11 -9.64 1.91
CA ASN A 40 11.39 -11.04 2.19
C ASN A 40 10.20 -11.93 1.81
N LYS A 41 10.46 -13.02 1.08
CA LYS A 41 9.43 -13.95 0.61
C LYS A 41 8.53 -14.42 1.75
N GLY A 42 7.22 -14.35 1.55
CA GLY A 42 6.24 -14.82 2.52
C GLY A 42 5.97 -13.86 3.69
N PHE A 43 6.56 -12.66 3.70
CA PHE A 43 6.31 -11.65 4.73
C PHE A 43 5.87 -10.32 4.14
N TRP A 44 4.99 -9.64 4.85
CA TRP A 44 4.76 -8.21 4.69
C TRP A 44 5.42 -7.46 5.85
N GLN A 45 6.13 -6.38 5.51
CA GLN A 45 6.84 -5.52 6.46
C GLN A 45 6.37 -4.08 6.27
N GLY A 46 5.87 -3.46 7.34
CA GLY A 46 5.56 -2.04 7.39
C GLY A 46 6.47 -1.32 8.37
N THR A 47 7.19 -0.30 7.92
CA THR A 47 7.85 0.68 8.78
C THR A 47 7.00 1.95 8.76
N LEU A 48 6.52 2.35 9.93
CA LEU A 48 5.62 3.47 10.13
C LEU A 48 6.19 4.45 11.17
N PRO A 49 5.69 5.68 11.24
CA PRO A 49 6.01 6.56 12.37
C PRO A 49 5.74 5.82 13.70
N GLY A 50 6.75 5.80 14.56
CA GLY A 50 6.68 5.14 15.86
C GLY A 50 7.06 3.64 15.88
N GLY A 51 7.30 2.98 14.74
CA GLY A 51 7.82 1.61 14.78
C GLY A 51 7.73 0.80 13.50
N SER A 52 7.76 -0.52 13.65
CA SER A 52 7.64 -1.45 12.53
C SER A 52 6.76 -2.63 12.86
N TYR A 53 6.14 -3.20 11.84
CA TYR A 53 5.31 -4.38 11.91
C TYR A 53 5.73 -5.39 10.86
N LEU A 54 5.95 -6.62 11.28
CA LEU A 54 6.32 -7.75 10.43
C LEU A 54 5.27 -8.84 10.62
N VAL A 55 4.72 -9.34 9.52
CA VAL A 55 3.74 -10.41 9.54
C VAL A 55 3.99 -11.41 8.43
N ALA A 56 3.85 -12.69 8.74
CA ALA A 56 3.85 -13.74 7.72
C ALA A 56 2.54 -13.69 6.93
N LEU A 57 2.62 -13.69 5.60
CA LEU A 57 1.45 -13.63 4.72
C LEU A 57 0.48 -14.80 4.97
N SER A 58 1.00 -15.97 5.34
CA SER A 58 0.21 -17.15 5.69
C SER A 58 -0.57 -17.03 7.01
N ARG A 59 -0.27 -16.02 7.83
CA ARG A 59 -0.96 -15.75 9.09
C ARG A 59 -2.00 -14.65 8.98
N ILE A 60 -2.01 -13.88 7.89
CA ILE A 60 -3.02 -12.84 7.65
C ILE A 60 -4.35 -13.53 7.37
N THR A 61 -5.39 -13.15 8.11
CA THR A 61 -6.77 -13.63 7.92
C THR A 61 -7.64 -12.64 7.18
N SER A 62 -7.40 -11.35 7.38
CA SER A 62 -8.12 -10.26 6.73
C SER A 62 -7.26 -9.01 6.62
N ILE A 63 -7.48 -8.27 5.55
CA ILE A 63 -7.03 -6.89 5.38
C ILE A 63 -8.27 -6.09 5.04
N SER A 64 -8.59 -5.06 5.82
CA SER A 64 -9.75 -4.22 5.57
C SER A 64 -9.40 -2.74 5.67
N LYS A 65 -10.11 -1.91 4.91
CA LYS A 65 -10.04 -0.45 4.97
C LYS A 65 -11.43 0.10 5.21
N HIS A 66 -11.57 1.00 6.17
CA HIS A 66 -12.85 1.58 6.54
C HIS A 66 -12.71 3.04 6.92
N SER A 67 -13.72 3.85 6.60
CA SER A 67 -13.78 5.27 6.98
C SER A 67 -15.04 5.53 7.82
N TYR A 68 -14.89 6.26 8.92
CA TYR A 68 -15.97 6.56 9.85
C TYR A 68 -15.87 7.97 10.41
N LEU A 69 -17.00 8.51 10.85
CA LEU A 69 -17.09 9.85 11.43
C LEU A 69 -16.99 9.72 12.96
N LEU A 70 -15.99 10.38 13.53
CA LEU A 70 -15.76 10.50 14.96
C LEU A 70 -16.26 11.89 15.41
N GLU A 71 -17.11 11.90 16.44
CA GLU A 71 -17.60 13.11 17.12
C GLU A 71 -18.20 14.20 16.20
N GLY A 72 -18.68 13.82 15.00
CA GLY A 72 -19.34 14.72 14.05
C GLY A 72 -18.42 15.70 13.32
N ASN A 73 -17.13 15.73 13.63
CA ASN A 73 -16.19 16.74 13.13
C ASN A 73 -14.91 16.16 12.49
N VAL A 74 -14.64 14.88 12.68
CA VAL A 74 -13.40 14.23 12.25
C VAL A 74 -13.71 12.93 11.53
N ILE A 75 -13.13 12.73 10.36
CA ILE A 75 -13.20 11.48 9.62
C ILE A 75 -11.91 10.70 9.86
N VAL A 76 -12.06 9.49 10.38
CA VAL A 76 -10.96 8.54 10.53
C VAL A 76 -11.05 7.54 9.40
N THR A 77 -9.98 7.39 8.64
CA THR A 77 -9.79 6.25 7.73
C THR A 77 -8.78 5.32 8.36
N GLU A 78 -9.11 4.05 8.48
CA GLU A 78 -8.23 3.03 9.05
C GLU A 78 -8.05 1.86 8.11
N VAL A 79 -6.87 1.27 8.17
CA VAL A 79 -6.54 -0.03 7.58
C VAL A 79 -6.27 -0.98 8.73
N THR A 80 -6.90 -2.15 8.72
CA THR A 80 -6.66 -3.22 9.68
C THR A 80 -6.08 -4.45 8.99
N ILE A 81 -5.11 -5.09 9.63
CA ILE A 81 -4.54 -6.38 9.24
C ILE A 81 -4.71 -7.30 10.43
N ASP A 82 -5.57 -8.31 10.30
CA ASP A 82 -5.81 -9.30 11.33
C ASP A 82 -5.00 -10.56 11.05
N THR A 83 -4.55 -11.20 12.14
CA THR A 83 -3.76 -12.41 12.07
C THR A 83 -4.36 -13.55 12.89
N VAL A 84 -4.00 -14.77 12.52
CA VAL A 84 -4.30 -15.97 13.34
C VAL A 84 -3.60 -15.82 14.69
N GLY A 85 -4.35 -15.51 15.75
CA GLY A 85 -3.83 -15.30 17.12
C GLY A 85 -4.31 -14.05 17.85
N ASP A 86 -5.43 -13.45 17.41
CA ASP A 86 -6.07 -12.24 17.97
C ASP A 86 -5.19 -10.98 17.98
N THR A 87 -4.13 -10.92 17.19
CA THR A 87 -3.34 -9.68 17.03
C THR A 87 -3.82 -8.95 15.78
N THR A 88 -4.29 -7.72 15.99
CA THR A 88 -4.72 -6.81 14.92
C THR A 88 -3.76 -5.65 14.82
N MET A 89 -3.18 -5.43 13.65
CA MET A 89 -2.54 -4.16 13.33
C MET A 89 -3.61 -3.19 12.82
N ARG A 90 -3.60 -1.96 13.33
CA ARG A 90 -4.45 -0.87 12.85
C ARG A 90 -3.59 0.33 12.50
N VAL A 91 -3.74 0.85 11.30
CA VAL A 91 -3.14 2.12 10.89
C VAL A 91 -4.24 3.09 10.56
N TYR A 92 -4.22 4.28 11.15
CA TYR A 92 -5.26 5.27 10.89
C TYR A 92 -4.69 6.61 10.42
N GLN A 93 -5.52 7.29 9.63
CA GLN A 93 -5.34 8.66 9.17
C GLN A 93 -6.58 9.46 9.58
N ILE A 94 -6.34 10.70 10.02
CA ILE A 94 -7.37 11.58 10.56
C ILE A 94 -7.51 12.79 9.64
N THR A 95 -8.68 12.98 9.05
CA THR A 95 -9.02 14.13 8.21
C THR A 95 -10.15 14.93 8.85
N PRO A 96 -10.03 16.26 9.00
CA PRO A 96 -11.16 17.09 9.43
C PRO A 96 -12.35 16.93 8.49
N ALA A 97 -13.57 16.79 9.01
CA ALA A 97 -14.76 16.55 8.18
C ALA A 97 -14.99 17.63 7.11
N ALA A 98 -14.62 18.89 7.41
CA ALA A 98 -14.67 20.00 6.47
C ALA A 98 -13.76 19.84 5.24
N GLN A 99 -12.70 19.02 5.33
CA GLN A 99 -11.68 18.82 4.29
C GLN A 99 -11.87 17.50 3.51
N TYR A 100 -12.81 16.64 3.94
CA TYR A 100 -12.96 15.33 3.32
C TYR A 100 -13.53 15.39 1.90
N GLY A 101 -14.52 16.26 1.66
CA GLY A 101 -15.13 16.44 0.33
C GLY A 101 -14.16 16.96 -0.74
N THR A 102 -13.16 17.74 -0.34
CA THR A 102 -12.13 18.27 -1.24
C THR A 102 -11.05 17.22 -1.53
N LEU A 103 -10.62 16.42 -0.54
CA LEU A 103 -9.69 15.29 -0.75
C LEU A 103 -10.27 14.18 -1.63
N ALA A 104 -11.55 13.84 -1.44
CA ALA A 104 -12.21 12.80 -2.23
C ALA A 104 -12.42 13.22 -3.70
N THR A 105 -12.66 14.51 -3.95
CA THR A 105 -12.87 15.06 -5.30
C THR A 105 -11.55 15.26 -6.05
N GLY A 106 -10.49 15.73 -5.39
CA GLY A 106 -9.16 15.89 -6.00
C GLY A 106 -8.55 14.58 -6.51
N ARG A 107 -8.87 13.44 -5.87
CA ARG A 107 -8.39 12.12 -6.29
C ARG A 107 -9.16 11.51 -7.45
N LYS A 108 -10.43 11.87 -7.66
CA LYS A 108 -11.24 11.39 -8.79
C LYS A 108 -10.78 11.96 -10.14
N ILE A 109 -10.03 13.07 -10.11
CA ILE A 109 -9.48 13.75 -11.28
C ILE A 109 -8.24 13.02 -11.83
N VAL A 110 -7.49 12.29 -10.99
CA VAL A 110 -6.25 11.62 -11.41
C VAL A 110 -6.51 10.28 -12.12
N GLU A 111 -7.60 9.57 -11.82
CA GLU A 111 -7.91 8.25 -12.42
C GLU A 111 -8.91 8.28 -13.59
N ARG A 112 -9.45 9.45 -13.97
CA ARG A 112 -10.45 9.57 -15.05
C ARG A 112 -10.17 10.73 -15.99
N GLY A 113 -8.97 10.74 -16.55
CA GLY A 113 -8.48 11.83 -17.39
C GLY A 113 -9.22 12.10 -18.71
N GLN A 114 -10.28 11.38 -19.12
CA GLN A 114 -10.88 11.65 -20.45
C GLN A 114 -12.42 11.57 -20.62
N ASP A 115 -13.24 11.21 -19.63
CA ASP A 115 -14.67 10.94 -19.96
C ASP A 115 -15.74 11.47 -18.98
N LEU A 116 -15.39 12.36 -18.05
CA LEU A 116 -16.35 12.85 -17.03
C LEU A 116 -16.54 14.36 -16.96
N LEU A 117 -16.20 15.08 -18.01
CA LEU A 117 -16.35 16.53 -18.00
C LEU A 117 -17.82 17.00 -18.08
N ASP A 118 -18.79 16.14 -18.41
CA ASP A 118 -20.17 16.58 -18.68
C ASP A 118 -21.25 16.15 -17.67
N ARG A 119 -20.93 15.45 -16.57
CA ARG A 119 -21.95 15.07 -15.57
C ARG A 119 -21.43 15.00 -14.14
N ALA A 120 -21.30 16.12 -13.43
CA ALA A 120 -21.12 16.08 -11.98
C ALA A 120 -21.48 17.36 -11.22
N GLY A 121 -22.47 18.13 -11.68
CA GLY A 121 -23.24 18.96 -10.74
C GLY A 121 -24.22 18.05 -10.01
N GLN A 122 -24.23 18.07 -8.67
CA GLN A 122 -25.12 17.32 -7.77
C GLN A 122 -24.70 15.89 -7.37
N ARG A 123 -23.64 15.73 -6.55
CA ARG A 123 -23.56 14.66 -5.51
C ARG A 123 -22.61 15.06 -4.38
N THR A 124 -23.03 15.94 -3.50
CA THR A 124 -22.33 16.20 -2.23
C THR A 124 -23.38 16.20 -1.11
N GLY A 125 -23.67 15.00 -0.59
CA GLY A 125 -24.68 14.82 0.47
C GLY A 125 -24.99 13.37 0.81
N ALA A 126 -24.64 12.41 -0.05
CA ALA A 126 -24.98 11.00 0.14
C ALA A 126 -23.89 10.16 0.86
N ASP A 127 -22.65 10.64 0.95
CA ASP A 127 -21.55 9.82 1.49
C ASP A 127 -21.33 9.96 3.01
N ILE A 128 -21.77 11.05 3.65
CA ILE A 128 -21.62 11.22 5.11
C ILE A 128 -22.67 10.40 5.86
N THR A 129 -23.87 10.27 5.31
CA THR A 129 -25.00 9.56 5.95
C THR A 129 -24.80 8.05 6.03
N ASN A 130 -23.89 7.48 5.22
CA ASN A 130 -23.55 6.05 5.24
C ASN A 130 -22.30 5.74 6.09
N MET A 131 -21.68 6.74 6.71
CA MET A 131 -20.50 6.52 7.55
C MET A 131 -20.91 6.00 8.92
N VAL A 132 -20.24 4.95 9.38
CA VAL A 132 -20.43 4.45 10.75
C VAL A 132 -20.03 5.56 11.72
N GLN A 133 -20.86 5.85 12.71
CA GLN A 133 -20.51 6.74 13.81
C GLN A 133 -20.05 5.87 14.99
N LYS A 134 -18.83 6.09 15.46
CA LYS A 134 -18.31 5.38 16.64
C LYS A 134 -18.15 6.34 17.80
N GLN A 135 -18.79 6.03 18.93
CA GLN A 135 -18.37 6.52 20.25
C GLN A 135 -17.40 5.48 20.81
N TYR A 136 -16.14 5.84 21.02
CA TYR A 136 -15.17 4.94 21.66
C TYR A 136 -15.18 5.16 23.18
N PRO A 137 -15.52 4.15 24.00
CA PRO A 137 -15.15 4.15 25.41
C PRO A 137 -13.63 4.14 25.56
N SER A 138 -13.08 4.69 26.64
CA SER A 138 -11.64 4.72 26.95
C SER A 138 -11.08 3.35 27.36
N THR A 139 -11.42 2.28 26.64
CA THR A 139 -10.96 0.92 26.95
C THR A 139 -9.75 0.59 26.10
N THR A 140 -8.66 0.24 26.79
CA THR A 140 -7.40 -0.22 26.19
C THR A 140 -7.67 -1.47 25.34
N HIS A 141 -7.51 -1.36 24.02
CA HIS A 141 -7.68 -2.47 23.08
C HIS A 141 -6.58 -3.53 23.28
N ALA A 142 -6.85 -4.56 24.08
CA ALA A 142 -5.96 -5.69 24.23
C ALA A 142 -5.58 -6.25 22.84
N LYS A 143 -4.28 -6.47 22.60
CA LYS A 143 -3.70 -7.07 21.38
C LYS A 143 -3.84 -6.28 20.06
N THR A 144 -4.25 -5.01 20.10
CA THR A 144 -4.18 -4.15 18.91
C THR A 144 -2.87 -3.36 18.89
N ILE A 145 -2.16 -3.39 17.76
CA ILE A 145 -0.96 -2.58 17.53
C ILE A 145 -1.35 -1.43 16.62
N GLU A 146 -1.25 -0.20 17.12
CA GLU A 146 -1.77 0.99 16.45
C GLU A 146 -0.65 1.89 15.93
N PHE A 147 -0.83 2.37 14.70
CA PHE A 147 0.04 3.37 14.08
C PHE A 147 -0.81 4.50 13.50
N ARG A 148 -0.20 5.68 13.38
CA ARG A 148 -0.80 6.84 12.72
C ARG A 148 0.04 7.25 11.53
N VAL A 149 -0.62 7.57 10.42
CA VAL A 149 0.00 8.24 9.27
C VAL A 149 -0.66 9.61 9.06
N GLN A 150 0.11 10.56 8.54
CA GLN A 150 -0.38 11.93 8.33
C GLN A 150 -1.25 12.02 7.06
N ASP A 151 -0.75 11.43 5.97
CA ASP A 151 -1.36 11.51 4.65
C ASP A 151 -2.26 10.31 4.33
N LEU A 152 -3.40 10.60 3.70
CA LEU A 152 -4.35 9.58 3.24
C LEU A 152 -3.77 8.77 2.08
N GLY A 153 -2.97 9.40 1.21
CA GLY A 153 -2.26 8.72 0.13
C GLY A 153 -1.29 7.64 0.65
N THR A 154 -0.57 7.93 1.73
CA THR A 154 0.27 6.94 2.44
C THR A 154 -0.55 5.77 2.97
N LEU A 155 -1.70 6.02 3.60
CA LEU A 155 -2.56 4.95 4.12
C LEU A 155 -3.09 4.05 2.99
N GLU A 156 -3.48 4.65 1.87
CA GLU A 156 -3.95 3.93 0.68
C GLU A 156 -2.85 3.11 0.03
N ALA A 157 -1.64 3.65 -0.02
CA ALA A 157 -0.48 2.94 -0.51
C ALA A 157 -0.13 1.75 0.38
N LEU A 158 -0.20 1.91 1.69
CA LEU A 158 -0.04 0.81 2.64
C LEU A 158 -1.07 -0.29 2.40
N HIS A 159 -2.35 0.08 2.26
CA HIS A 159 -3.43 -0.86 1.98
C HIS A 159 -3.17 -1.65 0.67
N ARG A 160 -2.77 -0.96 -0.40
CA ARG A 160 -2.42 -1.60 -1.68
C ARG A 160 -1.20 -2.51 -1.55
N SER A 161 -0.15 -2.06 -0.85
CA SER A 161 1.05 -2.85 -0.62
C SER A 161 0.71 -4.15 0.11
N ALA A 162 0.02 -4.07 1.24
CA ALA A 162 -0.36 -5.24 2.04
C ALA A 162 -1.29 -6.19 1.26
N THR A 163 -2.32 -5.66 0.61
CA THR A 163 -3.29 -6.48 -0.17
C THR A 163 -2.61 -7.16 -1.36
N SER A 164 -1.73 -6.45 -2.09
CA SER A 164 -0.99 -7.04 -3.21
C SER A 164 0.00 -8.11 -2.74
N ALA A 165 0.68 -7.89 -1.61
CA ALA A 165 1.58 -8.89 -1.02
C ALA A 165 0.82 -10.16 -0.65
N TRP A 166 -0.32 -10.00 0.05
CA TRP A 166 -1.12 -11.12 0.52
C TRP A 166 -1.74 -11.92 -0.62
N SER A 167 -2.40 -11.25 -1.57
CA SER A 167 -3.05 -11.91 -2.71
C SER A 167 -2.06 -12.58 -3.68
N SER A 168 -0.88 -11.99 -3.88
CA SER A 168 0.14 -12.56 -4.79
C SER A 168 1.07 -13.57 -4.12
N GLY A 169 1.08 -13.64 -2.78
CA GLY A 169 2.04 -14.43 -2.01
C GLY A 169 3.49 -13.92 -2.07
N LYS A 170 3.74 -12.77 -2.74
CA LYS A 170 5.06 -12.17 -2.85
C LYS A 170 5.27 -11.20 -1.69
N GLY A 171 6.39 -11.36 -1.00
CA GLY A 171 6.71 -10.49 0.13
C GLY A 171 6.96 -9.04 -0.30
N ARG A 172 6.58 -8.10 0.56
CA ARG A 172 6.77 -6.65 0.32
C ARG A 172 7.27 -5.95 1.56
N LYS A 173 7.99 -4.84 1.33
CA LYS A 173 8.43 -3.90 2.36
C LYS A 173 7.89 -2.51 2.04
N PHE A 174 7.09 -2.00 2.96
CA PHE A 174 6.49 -0.67 2.93
C PHE A 174 7.16 0.20 3.99
N VAL A 175 7.52 1.43 3.63
CA VAL A 175 8.10 2.43 4.53
C VAL A 175 7.31 3.73 4.35
N ALA A 176 6.63 4.18 5.39
CA ALA A 176 6.06 5.52 5.43
C ALA A 176 7.15 6.51 5.84
N ASN A 177 7.32 7.57 5.07
CA ASN A 177 8.20 8.69 5.41
C ASN A 177 7.41 9.68 6.27
N GLU A 178 8.10 10.32 7.23
CA GLU A 178 7.51 11.35 8.09
C GLU A 178 7.27 12.68 7.38
#